data_AF-A0A3A0BTM6-F1
#
_entry.id   AF-A0A3A0BTM6-F1
#
_cell.length_a   1.000
_cell.length_b   1.000
_cell.length_c   1.000
_cell.angle_alpha   90.00
_cell.angle_beta   90.00
_cell.angle_gamma   90.00
#
_symmetry.space_group_name_H-M   'P 1'
#
loop_
_entity.id
_entity.type
_entity.pdbx_description
1 polymer ?
#
loop_
_entity_poly.entity_id
_entity_poly.type
_entity_poly.pdbx_seq_one_letter_code
_entity_poly.pdbx_strand_id
1 'polypeptide(L)'
;MGLFQRLSHDLRAGWVTVRQGTAQVATRAMEEGELLRYRLELRKLDQQLDDLHADIGERTIELHERGDSLDRILTDGEVVRLLAQVKALQEERTKLLLEMNDIAIDGP
;
A
#
# COMPACT_ATOMS: atom_id res chain seq x y z
N MET A 1 -58.38 8.26 -8.52
CA MET A 1 -57.06 8.07 -7.88
C MET A 1 -56.04 7.81 -8.97
N GLY A 2 -55.52 8.88 -9.57
CA GLY A 2 -55.11 8.87 -10.97
C GLY A 2 -53.71 9.41 -11.18
N LEU A 3 -53.00 8.77 -12.12
CA LEU A 3 -51.82 9.15 -12.90
C LEU A 3 -50.77 10.09 -12.25
N PHE A 4 -51.15 11.29 -11.81
CA PHE A 4 -50.28 12.26 -11.13
C PHE A 4 -49.63 11.72 -9.86
N GLN A 5 -50.36 10.96 -9.04
CA GLN A 5 -49.77 10.34 -7.83
C GLN A 5 -48.69 9.31 -8.19
N ARG A 6 -48.89 8.54 -9.28
CA ARG A 6 -47.89 7.57 -9.74
C ARG A 6 -46.67 8.26 -10.35
N LEU A 7 -46.88 9.26 -11.20
CA LEU A 7 -45.80 10.09 -11.76
C LEU A 7 -44.95 10.76 -10.67
N SER A 8 -45.59 11.31 -9.64
CA SER A 8 -44.86 11.91 -8.51
C SER A 8 -44.07 10.87 -7.70
N HIS A 9 -44.60 9.66 -7.57
CA HIS A 9 -43.94 8.56 -6.88
C HIS A 9 -42.74 8.04 -7.69
N ASP A 10 -42.91 7.86 -8.99
CA ASP A 10 -41.87 7.36 -9.89
C ASP A 10 -40.72 8.36 -10.06
N LEU A 11 -41.01 9.66 -10.09
CA LEU A 11 -39.97 10.70 -10.06
C LEU A 11 -39.19 10.70 -8.74
N ARG A 12 -39.88 10.51 -7.60
CA ARG A 12 -39.23 10.43 -6.29
C ARG A 12 -38.36 9.18 -6.18
N ALA A 13 -38.85 8.04 -6.68
CA ALA A 13 -38.10 6.80 -6.75
C ALA A 13 -36.87 6.95 -7.67
N GLY A 14 -37.05 7.53 -8.86
CA GLY A 14 -35.97 7.81 -9.80
C GLY A 14 -34.90 8.73 -9.22
N TRP A 15 -35.29 9.78 -8.50
CA TRP A 15 -34.35 10.68 -7.81
C TRP A 15 -33.55 9.96 -6.72
N VAL A 16 -34.20 9.11 -5.91
CA VAL A 16 -33.52 8.30 -4.89
C VAL A 16 -32.52 7.34 -5.52
N THR A 17 -32.89 6.67 -6.62
CA THR A 17 -31.99 5.77 -7.36
C THR A 17 -30.80 6.51 -7.95
N VAL A 18 -31.01 7.68 -8.56
CA VAL A 18 -29.91 8.51 -9.07
C VAL A 18 -28.98 8.91 -7.94
N ARG A 19 -29.52 9.36 -6.80
CA ARG A 19 -28.71 9.74 -5.63
C ARG A 19 -27.90 8.55 -5.10
N GLN A 20 -28.51 7.38 -5.00
CA GLN A 20 -27.83 6.15 -4.56
C GLN A 20 -26.74 5.73 -5.55
N GLY A 21 -27.02 5.77 -6.85
CA GLY A 21 -26.03 5.49 -7.89
C GLY A 21 -24.86 6.46 -7.87
N THR A 22 -25.11 7.76 -7.69
CA THR A 22 -24.04 8.76 -7.56
C THR A 22 -23.21 8.55 -6.30
N ALA A 23 -23.84 8.15 -5.19
CA ALA A 23 -23.12 7.84 -3.95
C ALA A 23 -22.23 6.60 -4.12
N GLN A 24 -22.75 5.54 -4.75
CA GLN A 24 -22.00 4.31 -4.99
C GLN A 24 -20.80 4.53 -5.93
N VAL A 25 -20.97 5.32 -6.99
CA VAL A 25 -19.87 5.68 -7.90
C VAL A 25 -18.81 6.51 -7.19
N ALA A 26 -19.23 7.46 -6.34
CA ALA A 26 -18.30 8.24 -5.54
C ALA A 26 -17.49 7.35 -4.57
N THR A 27 -18.16 6.41 -3.88
CA THR A 27 -17.48 5.45 -2.99
C THR A 27 -16.44 4.62 -3.74
N ARG A 28 -16.79 4.05 -4.90
CA ARG A 28 -15.84 3.25 -5.71
C ARG A 28 -14.65 4.06 -6.20
N ALA A 29 -14.88 5.29 -6.65
CA ALA A 29 -13.79 6.17 -7.08
C ALA A 29 -12.84 6.51 -5.91
N MET A 30 -13.37 6.61 -4.68
CA MET A 30 -12.54 6.78 -3.48
C MET A 30 -11.73 5.52 -3.16
N GLU A 31 -12.35 4.34 -3.18
CA GLU A 31 -11.67 3.05 -2.96
C GLU A 31 -10.53 2.82 -3.98
N GLU A 32 -10.80 3.09 -5.26
CA GLU A 32 -9.77 3.02 -6.31
C GLU A 32 -8.63 4.03 -6.07
N GLY A 33 -8.95 5.23 -5.59
CA GLY A 33 -7.97 6.25 -5.22
C GLY A 33 -7.09 5.84 -4.04
N GLU A 34 -7.68 5.24 -3.01
CA GLU A 34 -6.96 4.70 -1.86
C GLU A 34 -6.04 3.55 -2.29
N LEU A 35 -6.53 2.66 -3.14
CA LEU A 35 -5.75 1.55 -3.66
C LEU A 35 -4.55 2.03 -4.51
N LEU A 36 -4.73 3.09 -5.30
CA LEU A 36 -3.62 3.74 -6.02
C LEU A 36 -2.59 4.35 -5.06
N ARG A 37 -3.05 5.00 -3.97
CA ARG A 37 -2.16 5.54 -2.93
C ARG A 37 -1.30 4.43 -2.33
N TYR A 38 -1.90 3.31 -1.93
CA TYR A 38 -1.16 2.19 -1.37
C TYR A 38 -0.16 1.57 -2.36
N ARG A 39 -0.53 1.43 -3.64
CA ARG A 39 0.41 0.96 -4.68
C ARG A 39 1.64 1.86 -4.82
N LEU A 40 1.45 3.18 -4.74
CA LEU A 40 2.56 4.14 -4.79
C LEU A 40 3.44 4.04 -3.54
N GLU A 41 2.84 3.84 -2.37
CA GLU A 41 3.55 3.67 -1.11
C GLU A 41 4.38 2.38 -1.08
N LEU A 42 3.80 1.25 -1.51
CA LEU A 42 4.52 0.00 -1.71
C LEU A 42 5.71 0.16 -2.65
N ARG A 43 5.53 0.86 -3.78
CA ARG A 43 6.63 1.07 -4.73
C ARG A 43 7.77 1.89 -4.13
N LYS A 44 7.47 2.83 -3.23
CA LYS A 44 8.51 3.58 -2.51
C LYS A 44 9.25 2.69 -1.52
N LEU A 45 8.53 1.85 -0.77
CA LEU A 45 9.17 0.90 0.15
C LEU A 45 10.04 -0.12 -0.59
N ASP A 46 9.56 -0.65 -1.71
CA ASP A 46 10.34 -1.56 -2.55
C ASP A 46 11.63 -0.89 -3.03
N GLN A 47 11.57 0.37 -3.48
CA GLN A 47 12.78 1.12 -3.85
C GLN A 47 13.74 1.31 -2.66
N GLN A 48 13.22 1.68 -1.48
CA GLN A 48 14.05 1.85 -0.29
C GLN A 48 14.71 0.53 0.16
N LEU A 49 14.00 -0.60 0.01
CA LEU A 49 14.56 -1.91 0.28
C LEU A 49 15.68 -2.25 -0.70
N ASP A 50 15.49 -1.98 -1.99
CA ASP A 50 16.53 -2.19 -3.01
C ASP A 50 17.78 -1.35 -2.71
N ASP A 51 17.61 -0.08 -2.34
CA ASP A 51 18.70 0.81 -1.96
C ASP A 51 19.46 0.28 -0.72
N LEU A 52 18.73 -0.14 0.32
CA LEU A 52 19.36 -0.73 1.52
C LEU A 52 20.10 -2.04 1.22
N HIS A 53 19.57 -2.89 0.34
CA HIS A 53 20.28 -4.10 -0.07
C HIS A 53 21.58 -3.77 -0.81
N ALA A 54 21.58 -2.73 -1.65
CA ALA A 54 22.78 -2.25 -2.31
C ALA A 54 23.81 -1.73 -1.28
N ASP A 55 23.39 -0.89 -0.33
CA ASP A 55 24.25 -0.35 0.72
C ASP A 55 24.87 -1.45 1.60
N ILE A 56 24.08 -2.46 1.98
CA ILE A 56 24.57 -3.63 2.74
C ILE A 56 25.61 -4.39 1.92
N GLY A 57 25.35 -4.61 0.63
CA GLY A 57 26.25 -5.29 -0.28
C GLY A 57 27.57 -4.54 -0.43
N GLU A 58 27.53 -3.24 -0.69
CA GLU A 58 28.71 -2.37 -0.77
C GLU A 58 29.53 -2.45 0.52
N ARG A 59 28.88 -2.25 1.68
CA ARG A 59 29.55 -2.32 2.97
C ARG A 59 30.20 -3.68 3.24
N THR A 60 29.51 -4.75 2.87
CA THR A 60 30.01 -6.12 3.01
C THR A 60 31.26 -6.35 2.16
N ILE A 61 31.27 -5.84 0.93
CA ILE A 61 32.42 -5.93 0.02
C ILE A 61 33.59 -5.12 0.57
N GLU A 62 33.38 -3.88 1.02
CA GLU A 62 34.43 -3.04 1.61
C GLU A 62 35.14 -3.73 2.77
N LEU A 63 34.37 -4.32 3.69
CA LEU A 63 34.92 -5.02 4.86
C LEU A 63 35.67 -6.30 4.43
N HIS A 64 35.14 -7.03 3.46
CA HIS A 64 35.78 -8.21 2.92
C HIS A 64 37.12 -7.88 2.24
N GLU A 65 37.19 -6.81 1.44
CA GLU A 65 38.41 -6.34 0.78
C GLU A 65 39.48 -5.90 1.79
N ARG A 66 39.08 -5.46 2.98
CA ARG A 66 39.98 -5.16 4.10
C ARG A 66 40.48 -6.40 4.84
N GLY A 67 39.98 -7.58 4.48
CA GLY A 67 40.35 -8.86 5.08
C GLY A 67 39.56 -9.22 6.34
N ASP A 68 38.44 -8.55 6.61
CA ASP A 68 37.60 -8.90 7.75
C ASP A 68 36.96 -10.29 7.54
N SER A 69 36.88 -11.08 8.61
CA SER A 69 36.20 -12.37 8.59
C SER A 69 34.69 -12.19 8.49
N LEU A 70 33.99 -13.23 8.03
CA LEU A 70 32.53 -13.20 7.94
C LEU A 70 31.86 -12.90 9.30
N ASP A 71 32.34 -13.48 10.40
CA ASP A 71 31.82 -13.20 11.74
C ASP A 71 31.98 -11.72 12.14
N ARG A 72 33.08 -11.09 11.69
CA ARG A 72 33.34 -9.67 11.93
C ARG A 72 32.40 -8.79 11.11
N ILE A 73 32.14 -9.16 9.86
CA ILE A 73 31.21 -8.46 8.96
C ILE A 73 29.77 -8.54 9.48
N LEU A 74 29.32 -9.73 9.90
CA LEU A 74 27.97 -9.93 10.43
C LEU A 74 27.72 -9.19 11.75
N THR A 75 28.79 -8.85 12.48
CA THR A 75 28.73 -8.07 13.72
C THR A 75 29.14 -6.60 13.51
N ASP A 76 29.41 -6.19 12.27
CA ASP A 76 29.68 -4.78 11.95
C ASP A 76 28.46 -3.93 12.28
N GLY A 77 28.68 -2.83 12.99
CA GLY A 77 27.59 -1.99 13.49
C GLY A 77 26.76 -1.35 12.38
N GLU A 78 27.36 -1.06 11.22
CA GLU A 78 26.65 -0.50 10.08
C GLU A 78 25.81 -1.56 9.37
N VAL A 79 26.38 -2.74 9.11
CA VAL A 79 25.65 -3.89 8.54
C VAL A 79 24.46 -4.25 9.42
N VAL A 80 24.65 -4.37 10.74
CA VAL A 80 23.58 -4.66 11.70
C VAL A 80 22.49 -3.58 11.67
N ARG A 81 22.87 -2.30 11.60
CA ARG A 81 21.93 -1.18 11.53
C ARG A 81 21.12 -1.20 10.22
N LEU A 82 21.76 -1.46 9.09
CA LEU A 82 21.08 -1.53 7.79
C LEU A 82 20.12 -2.72 7.73
N LEU A 83 20.52 -3.88 8.25
CA LEU A 83 19.63 -5.06 8.36
C LEU A 83 18.42 -4.79 9.25
N ALA A 84 18.59 -4.04 10.35
CA ALA A 84 17.47 -3.63 11.19
C ALA A 84 16.48 -2.71 10.44
N GLN A 85 16.99 -1.82 9.59
CA GLN A 85 16.15 -0.98 8.73
C GLN A 85 15.40 -1.80 7.67
N VAL A 86 16.06 -2.76 7.02
CA VAL A 86 15.42 -3.70 6.09
C VAL A 86 14.26 -4.41 6.76
N LYS A 87 14.47 -4.93 7.99
CA LYS A 87 13.42 -5.59 8.75
C LYS A 87 12.22 -4.66 9.01
N ALA A 88 12.48 -3.43 9.45
CA ALA A 88 11.41 -2.46 9.71
C ALA A 88 10.60 -2.13 8.45
N LEU A 89 11.26 -1.90 7.32
CA LEU A 89 10.57 -1.62 6.04
C LEU A 89 9.82 -2.85 5.51
N GLN A 90 10.32 -4.06 5.74
CA GLN A 90 9.59 -5.29 5.40
C GLN A 90 8.31 -5.43 6.22
N GLU A 91 8.34 -5.11 7.52
CA GLU A 91 7.15 -5.11 8.37
C GLU A 91 6.12 -4.08 7.90
N GLU A 92 6.56 -2.88 7.53
CA GLU A 92 5.70 -1.83 6.97
C GLU A 92 5.09 -2.25 5.62
N ARG A 93 5.90 -2.85 4.74
CA ARG A 93 5.45 -3.39 3.46
C ARG A 93 4.40 -4.47 3.63
N THR A 94 4.60 -5.41 4.56
CA THR A 94 3.61 -6.44 4.88
C THR A 94 2.31 -5.82 5.39
N LYS A 95 2.39 -4.80 6.25
CA LYS A 95 1.21 -4.09 6.74
C LYS A 95 0.42 -3.44 5.60
N LEU A 96 1.08 -2.71 4.69
CA LEU A 96 0.41 -2.09 3.54
C LEU A 96 -0.23 -3.13 2.60
N LEU A 97 0.41 -4.27 2.40
CA LEU A 97 -0.17 -5.37 1.60
C LEU A 97 -1.45 -5.93 2.23
N LEU A 98 -1.50 -6.01 3.56
CA LEU A 98 -2.72 -6.42 4.27
C LEU A 98 -3.82 -5.37 4.13
N GLU A 99 -3.51 -4.09 4.36
CA GLU A 99 -4.48 -2.98 4.20
C GLU A 99 -5.02 -2.89 2.77
N MET A 100 -4.19 -3.12 1.75
CA MET A 100 -4.64 -3.21 0.36
C MET A 100 -5.55 -4.40 0.10
N ASN A 101 -5.26 -5.54 0.70
CA ASN A 101 -6.07 -6.74 0.52
C ASN A 101 -7.46 -6.55 1.15
N ASP A 102 -7.54 -5.90 2.30
CA ASP A 102 -8.81 -5.59 2.96
C ASP A 102 -9.72 -4.73 2.06
N ILE A 103 -9.17 -3.69 1.41
CA ILE A 103 -9.93 -2.87 0.46
C ILE A 103 -10.34 -3.66 -0.80
N ALA A 104 -9.46 -4.55 -1.28
CA ALA A 104 -9.77 -5.39 -2.44
C ALA A 104 -10.85 -6.45 -2.14
N ILE A 105 -10.98 -6.90 -0.89
CA ILE A 105 -11.96 -7.89 -0.44
C ILE A 105 -13.29 -7.22 -0.04
N ASP A 106 -13.25 -6.04 0.57
CA ASP A 106 -14.44 -5.29 1.02
C ASP A 106 -15.11 -4.46 -0.10
N GLY A 107 -14.56 -4.46 -1.31
CA GLY A 107 -15.18 -3.89 -2.50
C GLY A 107 -16.47 -4.63 -2.89
N PRO A 108 -17.60 -3.95 -3.16
CA PRO A 108 -18.91 -4.57 -3.41
C PRO A 108 -19.05 -5.31 -4.74
#